data_AF-A0A4R7GGY0-F1
#
_entry.id   AF-A0A4R7GGY0-F1
#
_cell.length_a   1.000
_cell.length_b   1.000
_cell.length_c   1.000
_cell.angle_alpha   90.00
_cell.angle_beta   90.00
_cell.angle_gamma   90.00
#
_symmetry.space_group_name_H-M   'P 1'
#
loop_
_entity.id
_entity.type
_entity.pdbx_description
1 polymer ?
#
loop_
_entity_poly.entity_id
_entity_poly.type
_entity_poly.pdbx_seq_one_letter_code
_entity_poly.pdbx_strand_id
1 'polypeptide(L)'
;MWKKFMMRSYLLAFLIFLLMAYVFSIYIGPENYYFVFIPIFVSSILFWLTKNHYKKVKALNDLILCSVAALAAMAKALNWLKTENKPIHFLFDAISFDVNLVTFFIFLLTLKGIIAFYEFRHTS
;
A
#
# COMPACT_ATOMS: atom_id res chain seq x y z
N MET A 1 30.02 -7.77 3.37
CA MET A 1 29.52 -6.52 2.75
C MET A 1 28.42 -6.75 1.71
N TRP A 2 28.58 -7.69 0.78
CA TRP A 2 27.63 -7.97 -0.32
C TRP A 2 26.18 -8.20 0.11
N LYS A 3 25.95 -9.01 1.15
CA LYS A 3 24.59 -9.28 1.69
C LYS A 3 23.89 -8.02 2.23
N LYS A 4 24.63 -7.06 2.80
CA LYS A 4 24.08 -5.76 3.25
C LYS A 4 23.72 -4.87 2.06
N PHE A 5 24.52 -4.91 1.00
CA PHE A 5 24.29 -4.11 -0.21
C PHE A 5 23.05 -4.59 -0.98
N MET A 6 22.91 -5.91 -1.18
CA MET A 6 21.70 -6.51 -1.75
C MET A 6 20.45 -6.19 -0.91
N MET A 7 20.57 -6.21 0.42
CA MET A 7 19.43 -5.89 1.30
C MET A 7 18.98 -4.43 1.17
N ARG A 8 19.91 -3.49 0.95
CA ARG A 8 19.58 -2.09 0.67
C ARG A 8 18.93 -1.90 -0.68
N SER A 9 19.35 -2.64 -1.71
CA SER A 9 18.75 -2.53 -3.04
C SER A 9 17.31 -3.06 -3.09
N TYR A 10 16.96 -4.10 -2.32
CA TYR A 10 15.55 -4.55 -2.23
C TYR A 10 14.65 -3.53 -1.55
N LEU A 11 15.16 -2.86 -0.50
CA LEU A 11 14.42 -1.82 0.21
C LEU A 11 14.26 -0.57 -0.66
N LEU A 12 15.32 -0.20 -1.39
CA LEU A 12 15.27 0.86 -2.40
C LEU A 12 14.26 0.54 -3.51
N ALA A 13 14.28 -0.67 -4.05
CA ALA A 13 13.31 -1.11 -5.06
C ALA A 13 11.89 -1.03 -4.50
N PHE A 14 11.64 -1.54 -3.31
CA PHE A 14 10.34 -1.40 -2.66
C PHE A 14 9.88 0.06 -2.57
N LEU A 15 10.74 0.96 -2.11
CA LEU A 15 10.43 2.39 -2.02
C LEU A 15 10.18 3.04 -3.39
N ILE A 16 10.95 2.68 -4.42
CA ILE A 16 10.76 3.17 -5.78
C ILE A 16 9.40 2.70 -6.34
N PHE A 17 9.07 1.42 -6.17
CA PHE A 17 7.78 0.89 -6.60
C PHE A 17 6.61 1.52 -5.84
N LEU A 18 6.82 1.81 -4.55
CA LEU A 18 5.86 2.52 -3.71
C LEU A 18 5.63 3.96 -4.22
N LEU A 19 6.71 4.67 -4.57
CA LEU A 19 6.65 6.01 -5.15
C LEU A 19 5.98 6.00 -6.53
N MET A 20 6.33 5.02 -7.37
CA MET A 20 5.72 4.87 -8.70
C MET A 20 4.23 4.60 -8.60
N ALA A 21 3.80 3.71 -7.70
CA ALA A 21 2.38 3.45 -7.46
C ALA A 21 1.64 4.74 -7.05
N TYR A 22 2.24 5.55 -6.17
CA TYR A 22 1.69 6.86 -5.80
C TYR A 22 1.64 7.84 -6.98
N VAL A 23 2.70 7.96 -7.76
CA VAL A 23 2.73 8.85 -8.94
C VAL A 23 1.70 8.41 -9.97
N PHE A 24 1.61 7.13 -10.32
CA PHE A 24 0.59 6.62 -11.23
C PHE A 24 -0.80 6.94 -10.75
N SER A 25 -1.02 6.84 -9.44
CA SER A 25 -2.33 7.09 -8.87
C SER A 25 -2.82 8.53 -9.12
N ILE A 26 -1.91 9.52 -9.15
CA ILE A 26 -2.24 10.94 -9.45
C ILE A 26 -2.78 11.13 -10.87
N TYR A 27 -2.35 10.29 -11.81
CA TYR A 27 -2.72 10.42 -13.22
C TYR A 27 -3.92 9.55 -13.62
N ILE A 28 -4.41 8.69 -12.74
CA ILE A 28 -5.49 7.74 -13.05
C ILE A 28 -6.72 8.11 -12.24
N GLY A 29 -7.69 8.77 -12.87
CA GLY A 29 -9.01 9.00 -12.30
C GLY A 29 -9.78 7.69 -12.05
N PRO A 30 -10.72 7.67 -11.09
CA PRO A 30 -11.45 6.46 -10.66
C PRO A 30 -12.35 5.89 -11.75
N GLU A 31 -12.75 6.69 -12.73
CA GLU A 31 -13.50 6.28 -13.91
C GLU A 31 -12.72 5.36 -14.87
N ASN A 32 -11.40 5.27 -14.74
CA ASN A 32 -10.58 4.41 -15.58
C ASN A 32 -10.33 3.06 -14.91
N TYR A 33 -10.73 1.96 -15.55
CA TYR A 33 -10.45 0.58 -15.10
C TYR A 33 -8.95 0.32 -14.79
N TYR A 34 -8.05 1.08 -15.42
CA TYR A 34 -6.61 1.08 -15.16
C TYR A 34 -6.24 1.32 -13.69
N PHE A 35 -7.12 1.99 -12.94
CA PHE A 35 -7.03 2.25 -11.51
C PHE A 35 -6.81 0.98 -10.68
N VAL A 36 -7.39 -0.15 -11.11
CA VAL A 36 -7.27 -1.44 -10.42
C VAL A 36 -6.14 -2.29 -11.03
N PHE A 37 -5.99 -2.27 -12.35
CA PHE A 37 -5.02 -3.15 -13.04
C PHE A 37 -3.56 -2.74 -12.84
N ILE A 38 -3.27 -1.43 -12.83
CA ILE A 38 -1.90 -0.92 -12.66
C ILE A 38 -1.30 -1.33 -11.31
N PRO A 39 -1.95 -1.09 -10.15
CA PRO A 39 -1.39 -1.52 -8.88
C PRO A 39 -1.19 -3.05 -8.81
N ILE A 40 -2.05 -3.85 -9.46
CA ILE A 40 -1.88 -5.31 -9.52
C ILE A 40 -0.62 -5.70 -10.29
N PHE A 41 -0.41 -5.08 -11.46
CA PHE A 41 0.76 -5.36 -12.29
C PHE A 41 2.06 -4.93 -11.60
N VAL A 42 2.05 -3.74 -11.01
CA VAL A 42 3.17 -3.16 -10.24
C VAL A 42 3.51 -4.05 -9.03
N SER A 43 2.51 -4.53 -8.28
CA SER A 43 2.71 -5.48 -7.17
C SER A 43 3.30 -6.81 -7.65
N SER A 44 2.86 -7.31 -8.81
CA SER A 44 3.36 -8.56 -9.39
C SER A 44 4.83 -8.45 -9.80
N ILE A 45 5.23 -7.34 -10.44
CA ILE A 45 6.63 -7.07 -10.79
C ILE A 45 7.49 -6.96 -9.53
N LEU A 46 7.06 -6.16 -8.56
CA LEU A 46 7.80 -5.99 -7.30
C LEU A 46 8.00 -7.34 -6.61
N PHE A 47 6.95 -8.16 -6.53
CA PHE A 47 7.03 -9.49 -5.95
C PHE A 47 8.04 -10.36 -6.72
N TRP A 48 7.99 -10.38 -8.05
CA TRP A 48 8.91 -11.18 -8.85
C TRP A 48 10.38 -10.80 -8.61
N LEU A 49 10.69 -9.51 -8.52
CA LEU A 49 12.04 -8.99 -8.21
C LEU A 49 12.49 -9.30 -6.77
N THR A 50 11.54 -9.38 -5.84
CA THR A 50 11.82 -9.55 -4.41
C THR A 50 11.50 -10.94 -3.86
N LYS A 51 11.12 -11.89 -4.73
CA LYS A 51 10.64 -13.23 -4.35
C LYS A 51 11.59 -13.97 -3.40
N ASN A 52 12.90 -13.86 -3.58
CA ASN A 52 13.90 -14.53 -2.74
C ASN A 52 13.96 -13.97 -1.30
N HIS A 53 13.37 -12.79 -1.09
CA HIS A 53 13.32 -12.09 0.20
C HIS A 53 11.90 -11.67 0.56
N TYR A 54 10.89 -12.40 0.07
CA TYR A 54 9.48 -12.08 0.24
C TYR A 54 9.09 -11.85 1.71
N LYS A 55 9.68 -12.60 2.67
CA LYS A 55 9.40 -12.45 4.11
C LYS A 55 9.68 -11.04 4.63
N LYS A 56 10.71 -10.37 4.11
CA LYS A 56 11.07 -8.99 4.51
C LYS A 56 10.13 -7.97 3.87
N VAL A 57 9.80 -8.17 2.60
CA VAL A 57 8.83 -7.35 1.89
C VAL A 57 7.44 -7.46 2.53
N LYS A 58 7.05 -8.67 2.93
CA LYS A 58 5.83 -8.94 3.70
C LYS A 58 5.78 -8.14 4.99
N ALA A 59 6.81 -8.23 5.82
CA ALA A 59 6.86 -7.52 7.10
C ALA A 59 6.76 -6.00 6.91
N LEU A 60 7.39 -5.45 5.87
CA LEU A 60 7.34 -4.02 5.58
C LEU A 60 5.98 -3.60 5.01
N ASN A 61 5.37 -4.43 4.15
CA ASN A 61 4.02 -4.23 3.65
C ASN A 61 2.97 -4.29 4.79
N ASP A 62 3.11 -5.24 5.71
CA ASP A 62 2.24 -5.37 6.89
C ASP A 62 2.40 -4.18 7.84
N LEU A 63 3.63 -3.69 8.05
CA LEU A 63 3.89 -2.48 8.85
C LEU A 63 3.16 -1.26 8.26
N ILE A 64 3.25 -1.06 6.94
CA ILE A 64 2.55 0.04 6.25
C ILE A 64 1.04 -0.14 6.39
N LEU A 65 0.49 -1.31 6.08
CA LEU A 65 -0.94 -1.58 6.20
C LEU A 65 -1.46 -1.35 7.63
N CYS A 66 -0.73 -1.81 8.65
CA CYS A 66 -1.05 -1.54 10.06
C CYS A 66 -0.99 -0.05 10.39
N SER A 67 0.02 0.66 9.90
CA SER A 67 0.18 2.10 10.16
C SER A 67 -0.97 2.91 9.55
N VAL A 68 -1.40 2.57 8.33
CA VAL A 68 -2.54 3.25 7.70
C VAL A 68 -3.86 2.86 8.38
N ALA A 69 -4.04 1.61 8.80
CA ALA A 69 -5.20 1.20 9.59
C ALA A 69 -5.27 1.92 10.94
N ALA A 70 -4.14 2.08 11.63
CA ALA A 70 -4.03 2.86 12.86
C ALA A 70 -4.36 4.34 12.63
N LEU A 71 -3.86 4.93 11.55
CA LEU A 71 -4.18 6.32 11.18
C LEU A 71 -5.67 6.51 10.88
N ALA A 72 -6.30 5.57 10.16
CA ALA A 72 -7.73 5.57 9.90
C ALA A 72 -8.57 5.42 11.18
N ALA A 73 -8.14 4.56 12.11
CA ALA A 73 -8.77 4.41 13.42
C ALA A 73 -8.63 5.68 14.28
N MET A 74 -7.46 6.31 14.27
CA MET A 74 -7.23 7.60 14.94
C MET A 74 -8.09 8.72 14.35
N ALA A 75 -8.21 8.80 13.02
CA ALA A 75 -9.10 9.75 12.37
C ALA A 75 -10.56 9.55 12.79
N LYS A 76 -11.03 8.29 12.84
CA LYS A 76 -12.37 7.96 13.36
C LYS A 76 -12.55 8.33 14.84
N ALA A 77 -11.56 8.05 15.69
CA ALA A 77 -11.61 8.41 17.11
C ALA A 77 -11.60 9.93 17.33
N LEU A 78 -10.80 10.66 16.53
CA LEU A 78 -10.76 12.12 16.55
C LEU A 78 -12.09 12.73 16.06
N ASN A 79 -12.74 12.10 15.08
CA ASN A 79 -14.07 12.51 14.60
C ASN A 79 -15.16 12.31 15.66
N TRP A 80 -15.08 11.24 16.46
CA TRP A 80 -15.94 11.02 17.63
C TRP A 80 -15.70 12.05 18.74
N LEU A 81 -14.45 12.48 18.96
CA LEU A 81 -14.12 13.51 19.95
C LEU A 81 -14.49 14.93 19.50
N LYS A 82 -14.46 15.22 18.20
CA LYS A 82 -14.77 16.55 17.63
C LYS A 82 -16.26 16.79 17.36
N THR A 83 -17.13 15.80 17.51
CA THR A 83 -18.56 15.91 17.22
C THR A 83 -19.32 16.85 18.18
N GLU A 84 -18.66 17.40 19.21
CA GLU A 84 -19.25 18.44 20.08
C GLU A 84 -19.22 19.85 19.48
N ASN A 85 -18.44 20.16 18.43
CA ASN A 85 -18.47 21.50 17.81
C ASN A 85 -17.89 21.54 16.37
N LYS A 86 -18.74 21.89 15.39
CA LYS A 86 -18.46 22.42 14.01
C LYS A 86 -18.34 21.40 12.84
N PRO A 87 -18.56 21.86 11.57
CA PRO A 87 -19.46 21.22 10.61
C PRO A 87 -18.86 20.09 9.75
N ILE A 88 -19.78 19.27 9.24
CA ILE A 88 -19.67 18.00 8.51
C ILE A 88 -18.72 18.01 7.30
N HIS A 89 -18.42 19.17 6.71
CA HIS A 89 -17.60 19.28 5.49
C HIS A 89 -16.13 18.83 5.67
N PHE A 90 -15.57 18.94 6.88
CA PHE A 90 -14.16 18.54 7.14
C PHE A 90 -13.95 17.02 7.19
N LEU A 91 -15.03 16.27 7.48
CA LEU A 91 -15.03 14.82 7.61
C LEU A 91 -15.05 14.15 6.24
N PHE A 92 -15.71 14.80 5.28
CA PHE A 92 -15.64 14.42 3.88
C PHE A 92 -14.30 14.80 3.25
N ASP A 93 -13.68 15.94 3.56
CA ASP A 93 -12.33 16.26 3.02
C ASP A 93 -11.21 15.37 3.59
N ALA A 94 -11.37 14.82 4.81
CA ALA A 94 -10.39 13.90 5.41
C ALA A 94 -10.57 12.43 4.96
N ILE A 95 -11.74 12.08 4.40
CA ILE A 95 -12.13 10.71 4.00
C ILE A 95 -12.49 10.62 2.51
N SER A 96 -12.58 11.71 1.77
CA SER A 96 -12.36 11.75 0.32
C SER A 96 -10.84 11.55 0.17
N PHE A 97 -10.31 10.36 0.46
CA PHE A 97 -10.24 9.27 -0.52
C PHE A 97 -9.95 9.85 -1.90
N ASP A 98 -8.89 10.65 -1.92
CA ASP A 98 -8.07 10.85 -3.07
C ASP A 98 -7.81 9.46 -3.65
N VAL A 99 -8.27 9.27 -4.87
CA VAL A 99 -8.16 8.08 -5.72
C VAL A 99 -6.76 7.48 -5.57
N ASN A 100 -5.77 8.35 -5.40
CA ASN A 100 -4.40 8.08 -5.01
C ASN A 100 -4.22 7.05 -3.89
N LEU A 101 -4.88 7.31 -2.77
CA LEU A 101 -4.79 6.52 -1.54
C LEU A 101 -5.43 5.15 -1.72
N VAL A 102 -6.49 5.07 -2.52
CA VAL A 102 -7.16 3.80 -2.84
C VAL A 102 -6.33 2.94 -3.79
N THR A 103 -5.74 3.52 -4.85
CA THR A 103 -4.78 2.80 -5.72
C THR A 103 -3.62 2.24 -4.92
N PHE A 104 -3.11 3.06 -3.99
CA PHE A 104 -2.02 2.70 -3.10
C PHE A 104 -2.40 1.52 -2.19
N PHE A 105 -3.62 1.54 -1.65
CA PHE A 105 -4.14 0.43 -0.86
C PHE A 105 -4.31 -0.86 -1.67
N ILE A 106 -4.83 -0.76 -2.90
CA ILE A 106 -4.96 -1.90 -3.81
C ILE A 106 -3.59 -2.51 -4.08
N PHE A 107 -2.55 -1.69 -4.30
CA PHE A 107 -1.17 -2.16 -4.47
C PHE A 107 -0.71 -2.99 -3.25
N LEU A 108 -0.81 -2.44 -2.04
CA LEU A 108 -0.36 -3.10 -0.81
C LEU A 108 -1.13 -4.39 -0.50
N LEU A 109 -2.45 -4.38 -0.70
CA LEU A 109 -3.31 -5.56 -0.50
C LEU A 109 -3.01 -6.65 -1.54
N THR A 110 -2.85 -6.27 -2.81
CA THR A 110 -2.51 -7.24 -3.87
C THR A 110 -1.13 -7.84 -3.62
N LEU A 111 -0.14 -7.03 -3.22
CA LEU A 111 1.19 -7.53 -2.88
C LEU A 111 1.13 -8.54 -1.72
N LYS A 112 0.32 -8.25 -0.69
CA LYS A 112 0.07 -9.20 0.41
C LYS A 112 -0.57 -10.50 -0.08
N GLY A 113 -1.56 -10.41 -0.95
CA GLY A 113 -2.23 -11.58 -1.55
C GLY A 113 -1.28 -12.45 -2.36
N ILE A 114 -0.44 -11.84 -3.22
CA ILE A 114 0.56 -12.55 -4.02
C ILE A 114 1.57 -13.28 -3.12
N ILE A 115 2.06 -12.61 -2.07
CA ILE A 115 2.98 -13.21 -1.11
C ILE A 115 2.32 -14.39 -0.38
N ALA A 116 1.07 -14.25 0.06
CA ALA A 116 0.34 -15.32 0.73
C ALA A 116 0.11 -16.53 -0.18
N PHE A 117 -0.21 -16.31 -1.45
CA PHE A 117 -0.36 -17.37 -2.44
C PHE A 117 0.96 -18.12 -2.70
N TYR A 118 2.07 -17.38 -2.77
CA TYR A 118 3.39 -17.97 -2.89
C TYR A 118 3.79 -18.80 -1.67
N GLU A 119 3.51 -18.30 -0.46
CA GLU A 119 3.73 -19.04 0.78
C GLU A 119 2.94 -20.35 0.77
N PHE A 120 1.63 -20.30 0.46
CA PHE A 120 0.76 -21.48 0.40
C PHE A 120 1.32 -22.58 -0.51
N ARG A 121 1.80 -22.20 -1.71
CA ARG A 121 2.37 -23.14 -2.69
C ARG A 121 3.74 -23.71 -2.29
N HIS A 122 4.48 -23.10 -1.38
CA HIS A 122 5.83 -23.54 -0.99
C HIS A 122 5.89 -24.14 0.42
N THR A 123 4.77 -24.11 1.15
CA THR A 123 4.58 -24.86 2.41
C THR A 123 3.89 -26.20 2.22
N SER A 124 3.32 -26.45 1.03
CA SER A 124 2.81 -27.75 0.57
C SER A 124 3.92 -28.61 -0.04
#